data_AF-A0A916TJK7-F1
#
_entry.id   AF-A0A916TJK7-F1
#
_cell.length_a   1.000
_cell.length_b   1.000
_cell.length_c   1.000
_cell.angle_alpha   90.00
_cell.angle_beta   90.00
_cell.angle_gamma   90.00
#
_symmetry.space_group_name_H-M   'P 1'
#
loop_
_entity.id
_entity.type
_entity.pdbx_description
1 polymer ?
#
loop_
_entity_poly.entity_id
_entity_poly.type
_entity_poly.pdbx_seq_one_letter_code
_entity_poly.pdbx_strand_id
1 'polypeptide(L)'
;MRRSADGCTHDRRTAPKTGRDATSELEYLARALKAPALRKSVERLAERAREEAWTHEEFLAACLQREVSARESHGGEGRICAARFS
;
A
#
# COMPACT_ATOMS: atom_id res chain seq x y z
N MET A 1 -49.51 8.28 15.05
CA MET A 1 -48.46 7.35 14.55
C MET A 1 -47.57 8.11 13.57
N ARG A 2 -46.26 8.07 13.78
CA ARG A 2 -45.21 8.78 13.05
C ARG A 2 -44.97 8.14 11.69
N ARG A 3 -44.69 8.94 10.64
CA ARG A 3 -43.70 8.56 9.61
C ARG A 3 -42.94 9.83 9.21
N SER A 4 -41.69 9.84 9.66
CA SER A 4 -40.71 10.92 9.57
C SER A 4 -40.27 11.19 8.13
N ALA A 5 -39.80 12.43 7.96
CA ALA A 5 -39.00 12.93 6.87
C ALA A 5 -37.61 12.27 6.78
N ASP A 6 -36.88 12.70 5.74
CA ASP A 6 -35.44 12.68 5.57
C ASP A 6 -34.80 11.44 4.95
N GLY A 7 -34.41 11.62 3.68
CA GLY A 7 -33.46 10.77 2.95
C GLY A 7 -32.67 11.60 1.94
N CYS A 8 -32.26 12.80 2.33
CA CYS A 8 -31.34 13.64 1.58
C CYS A 8 -29.99 12.91 1.41
N THR A 9 -29.52 12.85 0.15
CA THR A 9 -28.13 12.83 -0.32
C THR A 9 -27.06 12.16 0.55
N HIS A 10 -26.41 11.14 0.00
CA HIS A 10 -24.96 11.01 0.18
C HIS A 10 -24.31 10.82 -1.20
N ASP A 11 -24.28 11.91 -1.97
CA ASP A 11 -23.22 12.18 -2.94
C ASP A 11 -21.89 12.16 -2.16
N ARG A 12 -21.20 11.01 -2.09
CA ARG A 12 -19.82 11.00 -1.63
C ARG A 12 -18.94 11.54 -2.74
N ARG A 13 -18.96 12.85 -2.93
CA ARG A 13 -17.83 13.57 -3.51
C ARG A 13 -16.66 13.39 -2.55
N THR A 14 -15.79 12.42 -2.82
CA THR A 14 -14.48 12.34 -2.19
C THR A 14 -13.71 13.59 -2.57
N ALA A 15 -13.70 14.57 -1.66
CA ALA A 15 -12.80 15.71 -1.73
C ALA A 15 -11.35 15.20 -1.86
N PRO A 16 -10.47 15.91 -2.58
CA PRO A 16 -9.08 15.50 -2.73
C PRO A 16 -8.42 15.51 -1.36
N LYS A 17 -8.20 14.30 -0.83
CA LYS A 17 -7.56 14.04 0.44
C LYS A 17 -6.09 14.41 0.32
N THR A 18 -5.76 15.62 0.78
CA THR A 18 -4.42 16.20 0.67
C THR A 18 -3.42 15.38 1.49
N GLY A 19 -2.35 14.92 0.84
CA GLY A 19 -1.06 14.44 1.38
C GLY A 19 -1.05 13.55 2.64
N ARG A 20 -1.50 14.07 3.78
CA ARG A 20 -1.54 13.38 5.08
C ARG A 20 -2.48 12.18 5.09
N ASP A 21 -3.63 12.30 4.44
CA ASP A 21 -4.57 11.18 4.31
C ASP A 21 -4.01 10.07 3.42
N ALA A 22 -3.23 10.42 2.39
CA ALA A 22 -2.68 9.46 1.44
C ALA A 22 -1.68 8.52 2.13
N THR A 23 -0.84 9.01 3.06
CA THR A 23 0.07 8.15 3.82
C THR A 23 -0.70 7.15 4.69
N SER A 24 -1.73 7.60 5.44
CA SER A 24 -2.54 6.70 6.26
C SER A 24 -3.32 5.68 5.44
N GLU A 25 -3.80 6.07 4.26
CA GLU A 25 -4.47 5.17 3.32
C GLU A 25 -3.49 4.15 2.73
N LEU A 26 -2.28 4.56 2.36
CA LEU A 26 -1.22 3.65 1.92
C LEU A 26 -0.81 2.66 3.03
N GLU A 27 -0.70 3.10 4.28
CA GLU A 27 -0.42 2.20 5.40
C GLU A 27 -1.53 1.15 5.59
N TYR A 28 -2.79 1.58 5.52
CA TYR A 28 -3.96 0.70 5.62
C TYR A 28 -3.98 -0.31 4.47
N LEU A 29 -3.87 0.15 3.23
CA LEU A 29 -3.89 -0.68 2.03
C LEU A 29 -2.72 -1.67 2.01
N ALA A 30 -1.51 -1.24 2.37
CA ALA A 30 -0.35 -2.13 2.45
C ALA A 30 -0.55 -3.23 3.51
N ARG A 31 -1.21 -2.93 4.63
CA ARG A 31 -1.60 -3.96 5.62
C ARG A 31 -2.65 -4.91 5.06
N ALA A 32 -3.70 -4.39 4.43
CA ALA A 32 -4.78 -5.19 3.84
C ALA A 32 -4.27 -6.16 2.76
N LEU A 33 -3.34 -5.71 1.92
CA LEU A 33 -2.70 -6.50 0.87
C LEU A 33 -1.62 -7.47 1.38
N LYS A 34 -1.30 -7.44 2.68
CA LYS A 34 -0.15 -8.16 3.27
C LYS A 34 1.15 -7.84 2.51
N ALA A 35 1.39 -6.55 2.29
CA ALA A 35 2.57 -6.00 1.63
C ALA A 35 3.48 -5.30 2.66
N PRO A 36 4.20 -6.06 3.52
CA PRO A 36 4.98 -5.48 4.62
C PRO A 36 6.27 -4.79 4.17
N ALA A 37 6.81 -5.11 2.98
CA ALA A 37 8.03 -4.50 2.47
C ALA A 37 7.75 -3.12 1.86
N LEU A 38 6.69 -3.01 1.06
CA LEU A 38 6.10 -1.81 0.50
C LEU A 38 5.73 -0.83 1.61
N ARG A 39 5.07 -1.31 2.67
CA ARG A 39 4.76 -0.46 3.83
C ARG A 39 5.99 0.25 4.42
N LYS A 40 7.15 -0.40 4.39
CA LYS A 40 8.42 0.15 4.91
C LYS A 40 9.17 1.02 3.89
N SER A 41 8.92 0.84 2.59
CA SER A 41 9.70 1.48 1.53
C SER A 41 8.94 2.55 0.73
N VAL A 42 7.61 2.60 0.81
CA VAL A 42 6.76 3.44 -0.04
C VAL A 42 7.10 4.92 0.05
N GLU A 43 7.38 5.43 1.25
CA GLU A 43 7.74 6.84 1.45
C GLU A 43 9.05 7.20 0.74
N ARG A 44 10.08 6.37 0.92
CA ARG A 44 11.38 6.55 0.26
C ARG A 44 11.26 6.43 -1.26
N LEU A 45 10.49 5.47 -1.76
CA LEU A 45 10.25 5.30 -3.20
C LEU A 45 9.50 6.50 -3.77
N ALA A 46 8.55 7.07 -3.04
CA ALA A 46 7.80 8.23 -3.48
C ALA A 46 8.67 9.49 -3.53
N GLU A 47 9.61 9.65 -2.59
CA GLU A 47 10.63 10.70 -2.63
C GLU A 47 11.54 10.57 -3.85
N ARG A 48 12.10 9.37 -4.09
CA ARG A 48 12.91 9.09 -5.29
C ARG A 48 12.17 9.35 -6.58
N ALA A 49 10.93 8.87 -6.70
CA ALA A 49 10.11 9.07 -7.89
C ALA A 49 9.89 10.55 -8.21
N ARG A 50 9.74 11.41 -7.19
CA ARG A 50 9.61 12.87 -7.39
C ARG A 50 10.92 13.51 -7.84
N GLU A 51 12.03 13.11 -7.23
CA GLU A 51 13.36 13.65 -7.58
C GLU A 51 13.81 13.26 -8.98
N GLU A 52 13.53 12.02 -9.37
CA GLU A 52 13.92 11.46 -10.66
C GLU A 52 12.82 11.61 -11.73
N ALA A 53 11.73 12.33 -11.42
CA ALA A 53 10.60 12.57 -12.30
C ALA A 53 10.03 11.30 -12.95
N TRP A 54 9.91 10.23 -12.16
CA TRP A 54 9.35 8.96 -12.62
C TRP A 54 7.88 9.11 -13.03
N THR A 55 7.51 8.32 -14.03
CA THR A 55 6.11 8.05 -14.37
C THR A 55 5.42 7.27 -13.25
N HIS A 56 4.08 7.29 -13.26
CA HIS A 56 3.30 6.57 -12.25
C HIS A 56 3.52 5.05 -12.35
N GLU A 57 3.69 4.57 -13.57
CA GLU A 57 3.99 3.19 -13.93
C GLU A 57 5.35 2.74 -13.38
N GLU A 58 6.39 3.57 -13.48
CA GLU A 58 7.72 3.29 -12.91
C GLU A 58 7.68 3.22 -11.38
N PHE A 59 6.97 4.14 -10.73
CA PHE A 59 6.78 4.11 -9.28
C PHE A 59 6.03 2.84 -8.84
N LEU A 60 4.95 2.46 -9.54
CA LEU A 60 4.21 1.24 -9.25
C LEU A 60 5.06 -0.01 -9.46
N ALA A 61 5.83 -0.06 -10.56
CA ALA A 61 6.73 -1.17 -10.84
C ALA A 61 7.78 -1.34 -9.73
N ALA A 62 8.40 -0.24 -9.26
CA ALA A 62 9.35 -0.26 -8.16
C ALA A 62 8.73 -0.74 -6.84
N CYS A 63 7.49 -0.31 -6.55
CA CYS A 63 6.73 -0.75 -5.38
C CYS A 63 6.48 -2.26 -5.41
N LEU A 64 6.03 -2.80 -6.54
CA LEU A 64 5.75 -4.23 -6.72
C LEU A 64 7.05 -5.05 -6.70
N GLN A 65 8.10 -4.58 -7.35
CA GLN A 65 9.40 -5.25 -7.36
C GLN A 65 9.95 -5.41 -5.95
N ARG A 66 9.81 -4.39 -5.09
CA ARG A 66 10.26 -4.46 -3.69
C ARG A 66 9.52 -5.53 -2.90
N GLU A 67 8.21 -5.67 -3.13
CA GLU A 67 7.41 -6.73 -2.52
C GLU A 67 7.79 -8.13 -3.01
N VAL A 68 7.94 -8.30 -4.32
CA VAL A 68 8.36 -9.57 -4.92
C VAL A 68 9.72 -9.98 -4.38
N SER A 69 10.72 -9.09 -4.41
CA SER A 69 12.05 -9.39 -3.89
C SER A 69 12.05 -9.75 -2.40
N ALA A 70 11.24 -9.10 -1.58
CA ALA A 70 11.09 -9.48 -0.18
C ALA A 70 10.47 -10.88 -0.03
N ARG A 71 9.44 -11.19 -0.82
CA ARG A 71 8.77 -12.51 -0.80
C ARG A 71 9.68 -13.62 -1.29
N GLU A 72 10.50 -13.38 -2.32
CA GLU A 72 11.48 -14.36 -2.80
C GLU A 72 12.57 -14.62 -1.74
N SER A 73 13.09 -13.57 -1.09
CA SER A 73 14.04 -13.71 0.01
C SER A 73 13.45 -14.48 1.19
N HIS A 74 12.21 -14.16 1.60
CA HIS A 74 11.51 -14.86 2.69
C HIS A 74 11.05 -16.28 2.29
N GLY A 75 10.72 -16.50 1.01
CA GLY A 75 10.40 -17.81 0.45
C GLY A 75 11.63 -18.72 0.37
N GLY A 76 12.83 -18.14 0.20
CA GLY A 76 14.11 -18.81 0.40
C GLY A 76 14.38 -19.16 1.87
N GLU A 77 14.20 -18.19 2.79
CA GLU A 77 14.38 -18.40 4.23
C GLU A 77 13.41 -19.45 4.82
N GLY A 78 12.16 -19.48 4.37
CA GLY A 78 11.17 -20.49 4.79
C GLY A 78 11.57 -21.91 4.37
N ARG A 79 12.20 -22.07 3.20
CA ARG A 79 12.75 -23.36 2.75
C ARG A 79 14.03 -23.74 3.49
N ILE A 80 14.88 -22.79 3.84
CA ILE A 80 16.12 -23.03 4.61
C ILE A 80 15.79 -23.39 6.07
N CYS A 81 14.77 -22.80 6.67
CA CYS A 81 14.32 -23.14 8.03
C CYS A 81 13.62 -24.53 8.07
N ALA A 82 12.89 -24.91 7.00
CA ALA A 82 12.33 -26.26 6.84
C ALA A 82 13.39 -27.34 6.56
N ALA A 83 14.60 -26.95 6.13
CA ALA A 83 15.74 -27.86 5.90
C ALA A 83 16.65 -28.02 7.12
N ARG A 84 16.45 -27.26 8.20
CA ARG A 84 17.13 -27.52 9.48
C ARG A 84 16.37 -28.63 10.21
N PHE A 85 16.57 -29.85 9.72
CA PHE A 85 16.21 -31.08 10.43
C PHE A 85 16.98 -31.15 11.75
N SER A 86 16.29 -31.74 12.73
CA SER A 86 16.82 -32.50 13.87
C SER A 86 18.33 -32.73 13.89
#